data_AF-A0A6B2DWH2-F1
#
_entry.id   AF-A0A6B2DWH2-F1
#
_cell.length_a   1.000
_cell.length_b   1.000
_cell.length_c   1.000
_cell.angle_alpha   90.00
_cell.angle_beta   90.00
_cell.angle_gamma   90.00
#
_symmetry.space_group_name_H-M   'P 1'
#
loop_
_entity.id
_entity.type
_entity.pdbx_description
1 polymer ?
#
loop_
_entity_poly.entity_id
_entity_poly.type
_entity_poly.pdbx_seq_one_letter_code
_entity_poly.pdbx_strand_id
1 'polypeptide(L)'
;RLEGVDFAAHSMQVDAITDELMTLLAPVRPRATDVPFYSTVTGARVPAEELDAAYWCRNLRQTVEFGAAVGALAADGHELFLEVSAHPVFTMGIGEVAEAAGAHVVALGTLRRDEGGIERFLKSLGEAHAHGAAVRWEPVFPGARRVDLPTYAFQRELYWAEAPAVTVAPAADPAGERLWDAVGRGDAGELAEILDLGEDQRPSLDSLLPSLAAWRRRRDQRSTVDSWRYRVTWKPVRTTAAPVLTGSWLVVTTAGIAEDEVVAALLGHGAQVRRLVVDDDCADRGELARRLAGTAGVTGIISLLAAAEEPSPRYPA
;
A
#
# COMPACT_ATOMS: atom_id res chain seq x y z
N ARG A 1 55.74 -7.50 0.36
CA ARG A 1 55.11 -8.56 1.16
C ARG A 1 53.94 -7.90 1.87
N LEU A 2 52.72 -8.35 1.64
CA LEU A 2 51.56 -7.87 2.39
C LEU A 2 51.73 -8.33 3.85
N GLU A 3 51.48 -7.46 4.81
CA GLU A 3 51.52 -7.85 6.23
C GLU A 3 50.46 -8.92 6.49
N GLY A 4 50.85 -9.99 7.21
CA GLY A 4 49.96 -11.10 7.55
C GLY A 4 49.77 -12.17 6.46
N VAL A 5 50.43 -12.05 5.31
CA VAL A 5 50.38 -13.06 4.23
C VAL A 5 51.75 -13.69 4.02
N ASP A 6 51.86 -14.98 4.37
CA ASP A 6 53.12 -15.74 4.32
C ASP A 6 53.28 -16.62 3.09
N PHE A 7 52.29 -16.66 2.19
CA PHE A 7 52.33 -17.40 0.93
C PHE A 7 51.58 -16.68 -0.19
N ALA A 8 51.92 -16.96 -1.45
CA ALA A 8 51.29 -16.37 -2.62
C ALA A 8 50.22 -17.31 -3.20
N ALA A 9 48.97 -17.17 -2.75
CA ALA A 9 47.82 -17.83 -3.38
C ALA A 9 47.61 -17.33 -4.83
N HIS A 10 46.81 -18.07 -5.61
CA HIS A 10 46.37 -17.72 -6.96
C HIS A 10 47.52 -17.47 -7.95
N SER A 11 48.62 -18.22 -7.77
CA SER A 11 49.86 -18.03 -8.53
C SER A 11 50.55 -19.36 -8.82
N MET A 12 51.53 -19.37 -9.72
CA MET A 12 52.33 -20.56 -10.07
C MET A 12 52.98 -21.24 -8.86
N GLN A 13 53.23 -20.50 -7.78
CA GLN A 13 53.83 -21.01 -6.55
C GLN A 13 52.99 -22.12 -5.90
N VAL A 14 51.68 -22.17 -6.17
CA VAL A 14 50.76 -23.22 -5.67
C VAL A 14 50.99 -24.57 -6.38
N ASP A 15 51.59 -24.57 -7.58
CA ASP A 15 51.85 -25.81 -8.33
C ASP A 15 52.75 -26.77 -7.53
N ALA A 16 53.65 -26.24 -6.70
CA ALA A 16 54.57 -27.01 -5.86
C ALA A 16 53.88 -27.85 -4.76
N ILE A 17 52.66 -27.50 -4.35
CA ILE A 17 51.91 -28.18 -3.29
C ILE A 17 50.66 -28.91 -3.82
N THR A 18 50.42 -28.86 -5.13
CA THR A 18 49.17 -29.35 -5.73
C THR A 18 49.00 -30.85 -5.57
N ASP A 19 50.05 -31.66 -5.80
CA ASP A 19 49.96 -33.12 -5.66
C ASP A 19 49.67 -33.57 -4.22
N GLU A 20 50.27 -32.88 -3.25
CA GLU A 20 50.03 -33.11 -1.83
C GLU A 20 48.59 -32.74 -1.46
N LEU A 21 48.11 -31.56 -1.89
CA LEU A 21 46.73 -31.13 -1.68
C LEU A 21 45.70 -32.08 -2.32
N MET A 22 45.96 -32.55 -3.54
CA MET A 22 45.11 -33.53 -4.21
C MET A 22 44.99 -34.82 -3.41
N THR A 23 46.09 -35.28 -2.81
CA THR A 23 46.10 -36.47 -1.94
C THR A 23 45.32 -36.22 -0.65
N LEU A 24 45.54 -35.08 0.02
CA LEU A 24 44.87 -34.72 1.27
C LEU A 24 43.36 -34.52 1.09
N LEU A 25 42.94 -33.95 -0.04
CA LEU A 25 41.54 -33.68 -0.35
C LEU A 25 40.85 -34.85 -1.07
N ALA A 26 41.57 -35.90 -1.45
CA ALA A 26 41.02 -37.08 -2.11
C ALA A 26 39.82 -37.73 -1.38
N PRO A 27 39.67 -37.67 -0.03
CA PRO A 27 38.48 -38.17 0.66
C PRO A 27 37.23 -37.29 0.56
N VAL A 28 37.35 -36.04 0.10
CA VAL A 28 36.20 -35.12 -0.02
C VAL A 28 35.22 -35.67 -1.07
N ARG A 29 33.94 -35.73 -0.71
CA ARG A 29 32.85 -36.20 -1.58
C ARG A 29 31.82 -35.09 -1.70
N PRO A 30 31.86 -34.30 -2.78
CA PRO A 30 30.88 -33.26 -3.03
C PRO A 30 29.47 -33.86 -3.15
N ARG A 31 28.45 -33.08 -2.79
CA ARG A 31 27.05 -33.50 -2.80
C ARG A 31 26.19 -32.42 -3.42
N ALA A 32 25.09 -32.84 -4.03
CA ALA A 32 24.02 -31.95 -4.44
C ALA A 32 23.57 -31.06 -3.27
N THR A 33 23.26 -29.81 -3.57
CA THR A 33 22.62 -28.88 -2.63
C THR A 33 21.55 -28.10 -3.35
N ASP A 34 20.48 -27.78 -2.62
CA ASP A 34 19.40 -26.93 -3.10
C ASP A 34 19.80 -25.45 -3.14
N VAL A 35 20.89 -25.08 -2.45
CA VAL A 35 21.44 -23.72 -2.45
C VAL A 35 22.37 -23.54 -3.66
N PRO A 36 22.08 -22.64 -4.61
CA PRO A 36 22.94 -22.38 -5.76
C PRO A 36 24.35 -21.95 -5.34
N PHE A 37 25.37 -22.51 -5.97
CA PHE A 37 26.76 -22.14 -5.76
C PHE A 37 27.32 -21.40 -6.98
N TYR A 38 27.74 -20.15 -6.78
CA TYR A 38 28.43 -19.35 -7.80
C TYR A 38 29.91 -19.39 -7.52
N SER A 39 30.66 -20.01 -8.42
CA SER A 39 32.10 -20.16 -8.26
C SER A 39 32.81 -18.88 -8.66
N THR A 40 33.66 -18.37 -7.78
CA THR A 40 34.62 -17.32 -8.12
C THR A 40 35.83 -17.84 -8.91
N VAL A 41 35.90 -19.14 -9.20
CA VAL A 41 36.92 -19.70 -10.12
C VAL A 41 36.43 -19.63 -11.56
N THR A 42 35.14 -19.89 -11.79
CA THR A 42 34.53 -19.87 -13.13
C THR A 42 33.77 -18.58 -13.43
N GLY A 43 33.46 -17.77 -12.41
CA GLY A 43 32.62 -16.58 -12.53
C GLY A 43 31.14 -16.86 -12.77
N ALA A 44 30.70 -18.11 -12.58
CA ALA A 44 29.34 -18.56 -12.91
C ALA A 44 28.80 -19.58 -11.90
N ARG A 45 27.50 -19.87 -12.00
CA ARG A 45 26.86 -20.95 -11.26
C ARG A 45 27.43 -22.30 -11.71
N VAL A 46 27.80 -23.14 -10.75
CA VAL A 46 28.28 -24.52 -10.99
C VAL A 46 27.51 -25.52 -10.12
N PRO A 47 27.33 -26.76 -10.58
CA PRO A 47 26.82 -27.85 -9.73
C PRO A 47 27.75 -28.08 -8.53
N ALA A 48 27.17 -28.29 -7.35
CA ALA A 48 27.95 -28.49 -6.14
C ALA A 48 28.72 -29.81 -6.13
N GLU A 49 28.30 -30.77 -6.96
CA GLU A 49 28.94 -32.05 -7.21
C GLU A 49 30.33 -31.89 -7.87
N GLU A 50 30.58 -30.76 -8.53
CA GLU A 50 31.86 -30.45 -9.17
C GLU A 50 32.91 -29.89 -8.20
N LEU A 51 32.55 -29.66 -6.93
CA LEU A 51 33.42 -29.05 -5.90
C LEU A 51 34.38 -30.07 -5.26
N ASP A 52 35.03 -30.87 -6.09
CA ASP A 52 35.96 -31.94 -5.71
C ASP A 52 37.37 -31.44 -5.33
N ALA A 53 38.28 -32.37 -5.02
CA ALA A 53 39.67 -32.04 -4.70
C ALA A 53 40.36 -31.21 -5.80
N ALA A 54 40.08 -31.51 -7.08
CA ALA A 54 40.65 -30.78 -8.20
C ALA A 54 40.08 -29.36 -8.28
N TYR A 55 38.80 -29.16 -7.98
CA TYR A 55 38.20 -27.84 -7.87
C TYR A 55 38.88 -26.99 -6.79
N TRP A 56 39.10 -27.53 -5.59
CA TRP A 56 39.75 -26.79 -4.51
C TRP A 56 41.21 -26.45 -4.82
N CYS A 57 41.92 -27.34 -5.51
CA CYS A 57 43.25 -27.01 -6.02
C CYS A 57 43.21 -25.89 -7.08
N ARG A 58 42.24 -25.93 -8.01
CA ARG A 58 42.01 -24.83 -8.96
C ARG A 58 41.67 -23.53 -8.25
N ASN A 59 40.82 -23.56 -7.22
CA ASN A 59 40.45 -22.38 -6.44
C ASN A 59 41.66 -21.71 -5.79
N LEU A 60 42.56 -22.50 -5.20
CA LEU A 60 43.79 -21.97 -4.61
C LEU A 60 44.78 -21.46 -5.68
N ARG A 61 44.77 -22.05 -6.88
CA ARG A 61 45.76 -21.79 -7.94
C ARG A 61 45.38 -20.70 -8.93
N GLN A 62 44.10 -20.55 -9.27
CA GLN A 62 43.59 -19.66 -10.31
C GLN A 62 43.11 -18.34 -9.71
N THR A 63 42.97 -17.31 -10.55
CA THR A 63 42.43 -16.00 -10.17
C THR A 63 41.03 -16.11 -9.56
N VAL A 64 40.75 -15.30 -8.55
CA VAL A 64 39.41 -15.16 -7.96
C VAL A 64 38.62 -14.12 -8.75
N GLU A 65 37.74 -14.58 -9.62
CA GLU A 65 36.82 -13.79 -10.43
C GLU A 65 35.59 -13.34 -9.61
N PHE A 66 35.84 -12.60 -8.51
CA PHE A 66 34.80 -12.16 -7.58
C PHE A 66 33.73 -11.29 -8.26
N GLY A 67 34.16 -10.30 -9.05
CA GLY A 67 33.24 -9.41 -9.76
C GLY A 67 32.34 -10.14 -10.76
N ALA A 68 32.88 -11.14 -11.47
CA ALA A 68 32.08 -11.96 -12.38
C ALA A 68 31.01 -12.76 -11.63
N ALA A 69 31.36 -13.38 -10.49
CA ALA A 69 30.40 -14.13 -9.68
C ALA A 69 29.30 -13.24 -9.08
N VAL A 70 29.64 -12.06 -8.57
CA VAL A 70 28.67 -11.08 -8.06
C VAL A 70 27.77 -10.57 -9.20
N GLY A 71 28.34 -10.28 -10.37
CA GLY A 71 27.58 -9.88 -11.55
C GLY A 71 26.60 -10.97 -12.01
N ALA A 72 27.01 -12.24 -12.00
CA ALA A 72 26.13 -13.36 -12.30
C ALA A 72 24.99 -13.49 -11.29
N LEU A 73 25.28 -13.34 -9.98
CA LEU A 73 24.27 -13.32 -8.93
C LEU A 73 23.24 -12.18 -9.15
N ALA A 74 23.71 -10.98 -9.45
CA ALA A 74 22.84 -9.83 -9.71
C ALA A 74 21.98 -10.04 -10.97
N ALA A 75 22.57 -10.60 -12.04
CA ALA A 75 21.85 -10.92 -13.27
C ALA A 75 20.75 -11.97 -13.07
N ASP A 76 20.95 -12.92 -12.15
CA ASP A 76 19.96 -13.92 -11.76
C ASP A 76 18.89 -13.36 -10.76
N GLY A 77 18.91 -12.05 -10.50
CA GLY A 77 17.88 -11.35 -9.74
C GLY A 77 18.09 -11.33 -8.22
N HIS A 78 19.30 -11.62 -7.75
CA HIS A 78 19.62 -11.50 -6.33
C HIS A 78 19.89 -10.04 -5.96
N GLU A 79 19.12 -9.49 -5.00
CA GLU A 79 19.18 -8.07 -4.62
C GLU A 79 19.78 -7.83 -3.22
N LEU A 80 19.82 -8.85 -2.35
CA LEU A 80 20.35 -8.74 -0.99
C LEU A 80 21.54 -9.68 -0.79
N PHE A 81 22.70 -9.11 -0.49
CA PHE A 81 23.97 -9.81 -0.29
C PHE A 81 24.40 -9.68 1.17
N LEU A 82 24.61 -10.81 1.84
CA LEU A 82 25.07 -10.87 3.22
C LEU A 82 26.50 -11.41 3.29
N GLU A 83 27.44 -10.57 3.70
CA GLU A 83 28.81 -10.96 3.97
C GLU A 83 28.92 -11.59 5.36
N VAL A 84 29.09 -12.91 5.39
CA VAL A 84 29.27 -13.69 6.61
C VAL A 84 30.74 -13.66 7.02
N SER A 85 31.12 -12.63 7.76
CA SER A 85 32.51 -12.40 8.19
C SER A 85 32.59 -11.74 9.57
N ALA A 86 33.78 -11.76 10.17
CA ALA A 86 34.07 -11.08 11.44
C ALA A 86 34.14 -9.54 11.30
N HIS A 87 34.32 -9.06 10.07
CA HIS A 87 34.33 -7.64 9.72
C HIS A 87 34.09 -7.52 8.21
N PRO A 88 33.17 -6.65 7.74
CA PRO A 88 32.88 -6.52 6.32
C PRO A 88 34.09 -6.00 5.55
N VAL A 89 34.44 -6.67 4.47
CA VAL A 89 35.52 -6.27 3.55
C VAL A 89 35.01 -6.15 2.11
N PHE A 90 33.96 -6.88 1.75
CA PHE A 90 33.47 -7.01 0.37
C PHE A 90 32.25 -6.17 0.07
N THR A 91 31.57 -5.60 1.07
CA THR A 91 30.33 -4.85 0.86
C THR A 91 30.45 -3.70 -0.14
N MET A 92 31.56 -2.95 -0.11
CA MET A 92 31.80 -1.89 -1.11
C MET A 92 32.01 -2.46 -2.51
N GLY A 93 32.84 -3.49 -2.66
CA GLY A 93 33.10 -4.11 -3.97
C GLY A 93 31.85 -4.75 -4.59
N ILE A 94 30.96 -5.29 -3.76
CA ILE A 94 29.64 -5.78 -4.22
C ILE A 94 28.81 -4.61 -4.78
N GLY A 95 28.78 -3.47 -4.06
CA GLY A 95 28.09 -2.27 -4.50
C GLY A 95 28.61 -1.73 -5.84
N GLU A 96 29.94 -1.66 -6.00
CA GLU A 96 30.58 -1.19 -7.24
C GLU A 96 30.23 -2.09 -8.44
N VAL A 97 30.25 -3.42 -8.26
CA VAL A 97 29.88 -4.37 -9.31
C VAL A 97 28.42 -4.22 -9.71
N ALA A 98 27.53 -4.09 -8.72
CA ALA A 98 26.10 -3.92 -8.97
C ALA A 98 25.79 -2.60 -9.68
N GLU A 99 26.42 -1.50 -9.26
CA GLU A 99 26.28 -0.19 -9.89
C GLU A 99 26.74 -0.23 -11.36
N ALA A 100 27.90 -0.84 -11.64
CA ALA A 100 28.41 -1.01 -13.00
C ALA A 100 27.47 -1.85 -13.88
N ALA A 101 26.71 -2.79 -13.29
CA ALA A 101 25.72 -3.60 -13.96
C ALA A 101 24.33 -2.95 -14.06
N GLY A 102 24.12 -1.77 -13.44
CA GLY A 102 22.81 -1.12 -13.36
C GLY A 102 21.80 -1.86 -12.48
N ALA A 103 22.27 -2.74 -11.59
CA ALA A 103 21.44 -3.51 -10.66
C ALA A 103 21.26 -2.77 -9.33
N HIS A 104 20.09 -2.90 -8.72
CA HIS A 104 19.87 -2.41 -7.36
C HIS A 104 20.18 -3.51 -6.35
N VAL A 105 21.29 -3.37 -5.63
CA VAL A 105 21.76 -4.36 -4.65
C VAL A 105 22.03 -3.70 -3.31
N VAL A 106 21.65 -4.39 -2.23
CA VAL A 106 21.99 -4.07 -0.85
C VAL A 106 23.02 -5.08 -0.35
N ALA A 107 24.20 -4.60 0.08
CA ALA A 107 25.25 -5.43 0.66
C ALA A 107 25.44 -5.12 2.15
N LEU A 108 25.28 -6.13 3.01
CA LEU A 108 25.38 -6.00 4.47
C LEU A 108 26.42 -6.97 5.03
N GLY A 109 27.12 -6.58 6.10
CA GLY A 109 28.01 -7.47 6.85
C GLY A 109 27.33 -8.05 8.10
N THR A 110 27.76 -9.24 8.55
CA THR A 110 27.20 -9.88 9.75
C THR A 110 27.80 -9.39 11.07
N LEU A 111 29.11 -9.22 11.13
CA LEU A 111 29.83 -8.78 12.33
C LEU A 111 30.80 -7.65 11.95
N ARG A 112 31.29 -6.94 12.95
CA ARG A 112 32.26 -5.86 12.76
C ARG A 112 33.33 -5.95 13.84
N ARG A 113 34.60 -5.78 13.45
CA ARG A 113 35.74 -5.60 14.36
C ARG A 113 35.37 -4.63 15.49
N ASP A 114 35.73 -5.01 16.72
CA ASP A 114 35.47 -4.28 17.96
C ASP A 114 33.98 -4.11 18.33
N GLU A 115 33.06 -4.66 17.53
CA GLU A 115 31.62 -4.72 17.78
C GLU A 115 31.12 -6.18 17.66
N GLY A 116 31.89 -7.16 18.14
CA GLY A 116 31.52 -8.57 18.05
C GLY A 116 30.32 -8.95 18.95
N GLY A 117 29.75 -10.14 18.72
CA GLY A 117 28.75 -10.74 19.60
C GLY A 117 27.30 -10.60 19.12
N ILE A 118 26.38 -11.04 19.99
CA ILE A 118 24.96 -11.22 19.64
C ILE A 118 24.25 -9.89 19.31
N GLU A 119 24.62 -8.80 19.97
CA GLU A 119 24.00 -7.49 19.75
C GLU A 119 24.23 -6.97 18.32
N ARG A 120 25.49 -7.01 17.85
CA ARG A 120 25.82 -6.66 16.46
C ARG A 120 25.17 -7.61 15.46
N PHE A 121 25.12 -8.90 15.78
CA PHE A 121 24.46 -9.87 14.91
C PHE A 121 22.96 -9.59 14.78
N LEU A 122 22.25 -9.34 15.90
CA LEU A 122 20.83 -8.99 15.90
C LEU A 122 20.56 -7.67 15.18
N LYS A 123 21.45 -6.68 15.31
CA LYS A 123 21.39 -5.44 14.53
C LYS A 123 21.47 -5.71 13.03
N SER A 124 22.45 -6.52 12.61
CA SER A 124 22.64 -6.90 11.19
C SER A 124 21.44 -7.69 10.66
N LEU A 125 20.83 -8.55 11.50
CA LEU A 125 19.60 -9.27 11.19
C LEU A 125 18.40 -8.33 11.03
N GLY A 126 18.29 -7.30 11.87
CA GLY A 126 17.29 -6.24 11.75
C GLY A 126 17.46 -5.40 10.48
N GLU A 127 18.71 -5.04 10.14
CA GLU A 127 19.06 -4.37 8.88
C GLU A 127 18.63 -5.22 7.67
N ALA A 128 18.98 -6.51 7.65
CA ALA A 128 18.55 -7.43 6.61
C ALA A 128 17.02 -7.54 6.51
N HIS A 129 16.32 -7.62 7.65
CA HIS A 129 14.87 -7.68 7.70
C HIS A 129 14.21 -6.41 7.14
N ALA A 130 14.75 -5.24 7.45
CA ALA A 130 14.28 -3.97 6.91
C ALA A 130 14.45 -3.89 5.38
N HIS A 131 15.43 -4.62 4.84
CA HIS A 131 15.65 -4.80 3.40
C HIS A 131 14.95 -6.02 2.80
N GLY A 132 13.94 -6.57 3.48
CA GLY A 132 13.05 -7.61 2.94
C GLY A 132 13.49 -9.04 3.21
N ALA A 133 14.57 -9.27 3.97
CA ALA A 133 14.93 -10.62 4.37
C ALA A 133 13.83 -11.26 5.23
N ALA A 134 13.45 -12.49 4.87
CA ALA A 134 12.58 -13.31 5.69
C ALA A 134 13.35 -13.80 6.92
N VAL A 135 13.03 -13.22 8.08
CA VAL A 135 13.65 -13.58 9.36
C VAL A 135 12.62 -14.29 10.23
N ARG A 136 13.02 -15.46 10.73
CA ARG A 136 12.30 -16.18 11.78
C ARG A 136 12.73 -15.64 13.14
N TRP A 137 11.92 -14.77 13.72
CA TRP A 137 12.22 -14.09 14.98
C TRP A 137 11.97 -14.95 16.22
N GLU A 138 11.23 -16.06 16.10
CA GLU A 138 10.85 -16.89 17.25
C GLU A 138 12.04 -17.38 18.09
N PRO A 139 13.17 -17.84 17.50
CA PRO A 139 14.33 -18.27 18.28
C PRO A 139 15.03 -17.13 19.05
N VAL A 140 14.82 -15.88 18.66
CA VAL A 140 15.40 -14.69 19.32
C VAL A 140 14.68 -14.38 20.64
N PHE A 141 13.43 -14.83 20.78
CA PHE A 141 12.57 -14.51 21.92
C PHE A 141 12.09 -15.76 22.69
N PRO A 142 13.02 -16.58 23.23
CA PRO A 142 12.64 -17.78 23.96
C PRO A 142 11.85 -17.43 25.23
N GLY A 143 10.68 -18.04 25.41
CA GLY A 143 9.81 -17.81 26.57
C GLY A 143 9.09 -16.45 26.59
N ALA A 144 9.17 -15.68 25.49
CA ALA A 144 8.42 -14.43 25.38
C ALA A 144 6.91 -14.68 25.23
N ARG A 145 6.12 -13.70 25.65
CA ARG A 145 4.68 -13.67 25.47
C ARG A 145 4.28 -12.59 24.46
N ARG A 146 3.23 -12.84 23.69
CA ARG A 146 2.60 -11.82 22.85
C ARG A 146 1.92 -10.78 23.75
N VAL A 147 1.99 -9.53 23.35
CA VAL A 147 1.34 -8.39 24.03
C VAL A 147 0.58 -7.60 22.98
N ASP A 148 -0.50 -6.94 23.40
CA ASP A 148 -1.26 -6.08 22.51
C ASP A 148 -0.43 -4.85 22.15
N LEU A 149 -0.42 -4.54 20.85
CA LEU A 149 0.20 -3.35 20.29
C LEU A 149 -0.89 -2.48 19.66
N PRO A 150 -0.65 -1.17 19.52
CA PRO A 150 -1.53 -0.32 18.72
C PRO A 150 -1.76 -0.93 17.34
N THR A 151 -3.00 -0.83 16.86
CA THR A 151 -3.36 -1.26 15.50
C THR A 151 -2.62 -0.43 14.45
N TYR A 152 -2.65 -0.90 13.19
CA TYR A 152 -2.01 -0.20 12.08
C TYR A 152 -2.39 1.29 12.02
N ALA A 153 -1.38 2.16 11.94
CA ALA A 153 -1.57 3.60 11.85
C ALA A 153 -1.95 4.00 10.41
N PHE A 154 -3.23 3.86 10.06
CA PHE A 154 -3.75 4.26 8.76
C PHE A 154 -3.38 5.72 8.42
N GLN A 155 -2.81 5.92 7.24
CA GLN A 155 -2.61 7.23 6.64
C GLN A 155 -3.94 7.66 6.02
N ARG A 156 -4.70 8.49 6.75
CA ARG A 156 -6.10 8.80 6.42
C ARG A 156 -6.19 10.00 5.49
N GLU A 157 -7.04 9.87 4.47
CA GLU A 157 -7.51 10.99 3.66
C GLU A 157 -9.03 11.07 3.76
N LEU A 158 -9.59 12.25 3.46
CA LEU A 158 -11.03 12.45 3.48
C LEU A 158 -11.64 11.91 2.17
N TYR A 159 -12.32 10.77 2.26
CA TYR A 159 -13.14 10.24 1.18
C TYR A 159 -14.59 10.57 1.48
N TRP A 160 -15.12 11.61 0.83
CA TRP A 160 -16.52 12.04 0.98
C TRP A 160 -17.14 12.31 -0.39
N ALA A 161 -18.37 11.84 -0.62
CA ALA A 161 -19.09 12.14 -1.85
C ALA A 161 -19.57 13.60 -1.83
N GLU A 162 -18.96 14.45 -2.65
CA GLU A 162 -19.42 15.83 -2.82
C GLU A 162 -20.64 15.86 -3.76
N ALA A 163 -21.71 16.49 -3.32
CA ALA A 163 -22.84 16.78 -4.20
C ALA A 163 -22.41 17.81 -5.25
N PRO A 164 -22.78 17.66 -6.53
CA PRO A 164 -22.55 18.70 -7.51
C PRO A 164 -23.25 19.97 -7.03
N ALA A 165 -22.56 21.11 -7.14
CA ALA A 165 -23.07 22.41 -6.72
C ALA A 165 -24.49 22.58 -7.27
N VAL A 166 -25.47 22.69 -6.38
CA VAL A 166 -26.83 23.02 -6.77
C VAL A 166 -26.75 24.44 -7.34
N THR A 167 -26.87 24.58 -8.65
CA THR A 167 -27.13 25.88 -9.29
C THR A 167 -28.38 26.44 -8.63
N VAL A 168 -28.18 27.43 -7.77
CA VAL A 168 -29.27 28.18 -7.16
C VAL A 168 -30.06 28.79 -8.32
N ALA A 169 -31.38 28.56 -8.31
CA ALA A 169 -32.28 29.11 -9.31
C ALA A 169 -32.04 30.63 -9.47
N PRO A 170 -32.25 31.20 -10.67
CA PRO A 170 -31.97 32.61 -10.93
C PRO A 170 -32.67 33.52 -9.91
N ALA A 171 -32.01 34.65 -9.61
CA ALA A 171 -32.52 35.68 -8.70
C ALA A 171 -33.98 36.05 -9.03
N ALA A 172 -34.75 36.34 -7.99
CA ALA A 172 -36.19 36.62 -8.08
C ALA A 172 -36.49 37.67 -9.16
N ASP A 173 -37.59 37.47 -9.88
CA ASP A 173 -38.09 38.41 -10.89
C ASP A 173 -38.41 39.78 -10.23
N PRO A 174 -37.75 40.88 -10.65
CA PRO A 174 -37.98 42.21 -10.08
C PRO A 174 -39.45 42.68 -10.17
N ALA A 175 -40.20 42.22 -11.18
CA ALA A 175 -41.62 42.54 -11.31
C ALA A 175 -42.46 41.86 -10.21
N GLY A 176 -42.09 40.63 -9.83
CA GLY A 176 -42.70 39.88 -8.74
C GLY A 176 -42.45 40.52 -7.37
N GLU A 177 -41.26 41.07 -7.14
CA GLU A 177 -40.95 41.78 -5.88
C GLU A 177 -41.82 43.04 -5.72
N ARG A 178 -41.91 43.87 -6.77
CA ARG A 178 -42.71 45.11 -6.75
C ARG A 178 -44.20 44.85 -6.47
N LEU A 179 -44.75 43.79 -7.06
CA LEU A 179 -46.12 43.34 -6.81
C LEU A 179 -46.36 43.03 -5.33
N TRP A 180 -45.49 42.22 -4.72
CA TRP A 180 -45.65 41.81 -3.31
C TRP A 180 -45.38 42.93 -2.32
N ASP A 181 -44.53 43.89 -2.69
CA ASP A 181 -44.29 45.12 -1.96
C ASP A 181 -45.54 45.99 -1.87
N ALA A 182 -46.28 46.16 -2.99
CA ALA A 182 -47.56 46.87 -3.01
C ALA A 182 -48.60 46.16 -2.13
N VAL A 183 -48.68 44.82 -2.20
CA VAL A 183 -49.52 44.01 -1.31
C VAL A 183 -49.14 44.18 0.17
N GLY A 184 -47.85 44.25 0.48
CA GLY A 184 -47.33 44.44 1.84
C GLY A 184 -47.67 45.81 2.43
N ARG A 185 -47.62 46.87 1.61
CA ARG A 185 -48.01 48.25 1.97
C ARG A 185 -49.52 48.47 2.02
N GLY A 186 -50.30 47.56 1.41
CA GLY A 186 -51.75 47.72 1.27
C GLY A 186 -52.13 48.76 0.22
N ASP A 187 -51.28 48.96 -0.79
CA ASP A 187 -51.48 49.96 -1.84
C ASP A 187 -52.31 49.38 -2.99
N ALA A 188 -53.63 49.61 -2.95
CA ALA A 188 -54.55 49.19 -4.00
C ALA A 188 -54.34 49.91 -5.33
N GLY A 189 -53.84 51.15 -5.29
CA GLY A 189 -53.57 51.95 -6.49
C GLY A 189 -52.38 51.39 -7.25
N GLU A 190 -51.26 51.19 -6.56
CA GLU A 190 -50.05 50.60 -7.14
C GLU A 190 -50.29 49.15 -7.60
N LEU A 191 -51.05 48.36 -6.84
CA LEU A 191 -51.37 46.99 -7.24
C LEU A 191 -52.27 46.94 -8.50
N ALA A 192 -53.23 47.87 -8.63
CA ALA A 192 -54.07 47.97 -9.81
C ALA A 192 -53.27 48.39 -11.05
N GLU A 193 -52.29 49.28 -10.91
CA GLU A 193 -51.38 49.68 -12.00
C GLU A 193 -50.48 48.52 -12.45
N ILE A 194 -49.93 47.75 -11.49
CA ILE A 194 -49.06 46.60 -11.82
C ILE A 194 -49.84 45.49 -12.54
N LEU A 195 -51.12 45.30 -12.19
CA LEU A 195 -52.00 44.28 -12.76
C LEU A 195 -52.82 44.77 -13.97
N ASP A 196 -52.67 46.05 -14.36
CA ASP A 196 -53.41 46.71 -15.46
C ASP A 196 -54.95 46.60 -15.29
N LEU A 197 -55.44 46.92 -14.09
CA LEU A 197 -56.86 46.80 -13.73
C LEU A 197 -57.58 48.17 -13.80
N GLY A 198 -58.83 48.15 -14.28
CA GLY A 198 -59.69 49.34 -14.38
C GLY A 198 -60.20 49.86 -13.04
N GLU A 199 -60.62 51.15 -13.00
CA GLU A 199 -61.16 51.84 -11.81
C GLU A 199 -62.38 51.12 -11.21
N ASP A 200 -63.15 50.40 -12.02
CA ASP A 200 -64.31 49.58 -11.62
C ASP A 200 -63.94 48.35 -10.76
N GLN A 201 -62.69 47.90 -10.82
CA GLN A 201 -62.20 46.69 -10.15
C GLN A 201 -61.45 46.99 -8.85
N ARG A 202 -61.07 48.25 -8.61
CA ARG A 202 -60.37 48.71 -7.39
C ARG A 202 -61.08 48.37 -6.06
N PRO A 203 -62.41 48.51 -5.92
CA PRO A 203 -63.09 48.18 -4.67
C PRO A 203 -62.94 46.70 -4.27
N SER A 204 -62.72 45.81 -5.25
CA SER A 204 -62.48 44.38 -5.00
C SER A 204 -61.08 44.14 -4.43
N LEU A 205 -60.08 44.94 -4.84
CA LEU A 205 -58.72 44.89 -4.28
C LEU A 205 -58.72 45.37 -2.83
N ASP A 206 -59.45 46.43 -2.50
CA ASP A 206 -59.56 46.94 -1.13
C ASP A 206 -60.12 45.89 -0.16
N SER A 207 -61.02 45.02 -0.64
CA SER A 207 -61.55 43.90 0.14
C SER A 207 -60.54 42.76 0.34
N LEU A 208 -59.72 42.46 -0.67
CA LEU A 208 -58.83 41.29 -0.68
C LEU A 208 -57.41 41.59 -0.16
N LEU A 209 -56.93 42.82 -0.27
CA LEU A 209 -55.60 43.27 0.14
C LEU A 209 -55.24 42.93 1.58
N PRO A 210 -56.12 43.17 2.59
CA PRO A 210 -55.82 42.79 3.96
C PRO A 210 -55.57 41.28 4.11
N SER A 211 -56.31 40.45 3.36
CA SER A 211 -56.17 38.99 3.37
C SER A 211 -54.88 38.52 2.69
N LEU A 212 -54.50 39.14 1.57
CA LEU A 212 -53.25 38.85 0.86
C LEU A 212 -52.02 39.29 1.67
N ALA A 213 -52.07 40.48 2.27
CA ALA A 213 -51.01 40.98 3.14
C ALA A 213 -50.85 40.10 4.39
N ALA A 214 -51.97 39.68 5.00
CA ALA A 214 -51.94 38.76 6.14
C ALA A 214 -51.42 37.36 5.76
N TRP A 215 -51.78 36.85 4.58
CA TRP A 215 -51.23 35.60 4.05
C TRP A 215 -49.72 35.70 3.85
N ARG A 216 -49.22 36.78 3.23
CA ARG A 216 -47.79 37.00 2.99
C ARG A 216 -47.01 37.09 4.29
N ARG A 217 -47.47 37.89 5.26
CA ARG A 217 -46.85 37.97 6.61
C ARG A 217 -46.77 36.61 7.30
N ARG A 218 -47.84 35.80 7.26
CA ARG A 218 -47.82 34.44 7.84
C ARG A 218 -46.83 33.52 7.12
N ARG A 219 -46.73 33.62 5.79
CA ARG A 219 -45.76 32.85 5.00
C ARG A 219 -44.33 33.25 5.33
N ASP A 220 -44.05 34.55 5.42
CA ASP A 220 -42.71 35.05 5.71
C ASP A 220 -42.29 34.71 7.14
N GLN A 221 -43.19 34.85 8.13
CA GLN A 221 -42.95 34.38 9.50
C GLN A 221 -42.66 32.88 9.55
N ARG A 222 -43.42 32.06 8.83
CA ARG A 222 -43.19 30.61 8.77
C ARG A 222 -41.88 30.27 8.08
N SER A 223 -41.51 30.99 7.02
CA SER A 223 -40.23 30.84 6.33
C SER A 223 -39.04 31.21 7.21
N THR A 224 -39.14 32.28 8.01
CA THR A 224 -38.13 32.68 8.99
C THR A 224 -38.01 31.65 10.12
N VAL A 225 -39.12 31.13 10.62
CA VAL A 225 -39.10 30.06 11.63
C VAL A 225 -38.52 28.77 11.06
N ASP A 226 -38.83 28.42 9.81
CA ASP A 226 -38.28 27.24 9.14
C ASP A 226 -36.78 27.41 8.82
N SER A 227 -36.28 28.62 8.56
CA SER A 227 -34.84 28.88 8.34
C SER A 227 -34.00 28.82 9.62
N TRP A 228 -34.63 28.99 10.79
CA TRP A 228 -33.99 28.81 12.09
C TRP A 228 -33.98 27.37 12.59
N ARG A 229 -34.64 26.45 11.87
CA ARG A 229 -34.72 25.04 12.23
C ARG A 229 -33.80 24.21 11.34
N TYR A 230 -32.92 23.44 11.96
CA TYR A 230 -32.19 22.40 11.26
C TYR A 230 -33.18 21.33 10.77
N ARG A 231 -33.25 21.15 9.46
CA ARG A 231 -33.98 20.05 8.84
C ARG A 231 -32.97 19.10 8.20
N VAL A 232 -32.81 17.93 8.80
CA VAL A 232 -32.10 16.84 8.16
C VAL A 232 -32.97 16.36 7.00
N THR A 233 -32.54 16.64 5.78
CA THR A 233 -33.21 16.18 4.57
C THR A 233 -32.21 15.42 3.73
N TRP A 234 -32.63 14.25 3.26
CA TRP A 234 -31.82 13.45 2.34
C TRP A 234 -32.12 13.93 0.92
N LYS A 235 -31.13 14.57 0.30
CA LYS A 235 -31.16 14.86 -1.14
C LYS A 235 -30.37 13.79 -1.86
N PRO A 236 -30.98 12.98 -2.74
CA PRO A 236 -30.24 12.04 -3.55
C PRO A 236 -29.28 12.81 -4.46
N VAL A 237 -27.99 12.57 -4.28
CA VAL A 237 -26.94 13.09 -5.16
C VAL A 237 -26.98 12.25 -6.44
N ARG A 238 -27.33 12.87 -7.56
CA ARG A 238 -27.18 12.25 -8.87
C ARG A 238 -25.81 12.63 -9.42
N THR A 239 -24.92 11.66 -9.52
CA THR A 239 -23.64 11.80 -10.20
C THR A 239 -23.89 12.13 -11.66
N THR A 240 -23.37 13.26 -12.13
CA THR A 240 -23.54 13.77 -13.50
C THR A 240 -22.71 13.02 -14.53
N ALA A 241 -21.68 12.29 -14.10
CA ALA A 241 -20.93 11.33 -14.90
C ALA A 241 -20.59 10.10 -14.04
N ALA A 242 -20.85 8.91 -14.57
CA ALA A 242 -20.42 7.67 -13.95
C ALA A 242 -18.90 7.54 -14.14
N PRO A 243 -18.08 7.48 -13.07
CA PRO A 243 -16.64 7.27 -13.21
C PRO A 243 -16.38 5.93 -13.93
N VAL A 244 -15.50 5.92 -14.93
CA VAL A 244 -15.10 4.65 -15.58
C VAL A 244 -13.95 4.07 -14.77
N LEU A 245 -14.22 2.97 -14.07
CA LEU A 245 -13.20 2.18 -13.41
C LEU A 245 -12.51 1.28 -14.43
N THR A 246 -11.21 1.10 -14.27
CA THR A 246 -10.41 0.18 -15.09
C THR A 246 -9.68 -0.83 -14.22
N GLY A 247 -9.36 -1.98 -14.82
CA GLY A 247 -8.58 -3.04 -14.20
C GLY A 247 -9.33 -3.91 -13.19
N SER A 248 -8.56 -4.69 -12.42
CA SER A 248 -9.09 -5.64 -11.45
C SER A 248 -9.17 -5.03 -10.06
N TRP A 249 -10.32 -5.13 -9.41
CA TRP A 249 -10.55 -4.62 -8.07
C TRP A 249 -10.78 -5.79 -7.10
N LEU A 250 -10.08 -5.78 -5.96
CA LEU A 250 -10.24 -6.79 -4.92
C LEU A 250 -11.24 -6.30 -3.87
N VAL A 251 -12.32 -7.03 -3.68
CA VAL A 251 -13.25 -6.83 -2.55
C VAL A 251 -12.89 -7.81 -1.46
N VAL A 252 -12.45 -7.28 -0.31
CA VAL A 252 -12.10 -8.05 0.88
C VAL A 252 -13.27 -8.00 1.85
N THR A 253 -13.84 -9.16 2.16
CA THR A 253 -15.04 -9.29 2.98
C THR A 253 -14.90 -10.45 3.96
N THR A 254 -15.92 -10.67 4.80
CA THR A 254 -16.05 -11.88 5.63
C THR A 254 -17.48 -12.41 5.57
N ALA A 255 -17.75 -13.54 6.22
CA ALA A 255 -19.08 -14.13 6.26
C ALA A 255 -20.07 -13.17 6.94
N GLY A 256 -21.27 -13.05 6.38
CA GLY A 256 -22.34 -12.21 6.94
C GLY A 256 -22.31 -10.73 6.54
N ILE A 257 -21.26 -10.26 5.84
CA ILE A 257 -21.19 -8.88 5.35
C ILE A 257 -21.84 -8.75 3.98
N ALA A 258 -22.81 -7.84 3.88
CA ALA A 258 -23.46 -7.49 2.62
C ALA A 258 -22.46 -6.76 1.70
N GLU A 259 -22.17 -7.35 0.54
CA GLU A 259 -21.26 -6.80 -0.46
C GLU A 259 -21.95 -6.46 -1.78
N ASP A 260 -23.21 -6.87 -1.96
CA ASP A 260 -23.91 -6.85 -3.25
C ASP A 260 -23.98 -5.45 -3.86
N GLU A 261 -24.28 -4.43 -3.06
CA GLU A 261 -24.33 -3.04 -3.54
C GLU A 261 -22.96 -2.53 -4.00
N VAL A 262 -21.90 -2.90 -3.29
CA VAL A 262 -20.52 -2.48 -3.61
C VAL A 262 -20.05 -3.19 -4.88
N VAL A 263 -20.27 -4.50 -4.98
CA VAL A 263 -19.91 -5.28 -6.16
C VAL A 263 -20.70 -4.80 -7.39
N ALA A 264 -22.00 -4.56 -7.24
CA ALA A 264 -22.84 -4.02 -8.31
C ALA A 264 -22.38 -2.62 -8.76
N ALA A 265 -21.99 -1.76 -7.82
CA ALA A 265 -21.43 -0.45 -8.14
C ALA A 265 -20.11 -0.57 -8.92
N LEU A 266 -19.18 -1.44 -8.49
CA LEU A 266 -17.91 -1.64 -9.18
C LEU A 266 -18.11 -2.16 -10.62
N LEU A 267 -18.93 -3.21 -10.78
CA LEU A 267 -19.25 -3.79 -12.09
C LEU A 267 -19.97 -2.79 -12.99
N GLY A 268 -20.93 -2.02 -12.44
CA GLY A 268 -21.67 -0.99 -13.15
C GLY A 268 -20.80 0.15 -13.69
N HIS A 269 -19.61 0.34 -13.12
CA HIS A 269 -18.62 1.33 -13.55
C HIS A 269 -17.44 0.73 -14.33
N GLY A 270 -17.48 -0.57 -14.69
CA GLY A 270 -16.51 -1.21 -15.59
C GLY A 270 -15.33 -1.93 -14.93
N ALA A 271 -15.31 -2.05 -13.60
CA ALA A 271 -14.26 -2.80 -12.90
C ALA A 271 -14.43 -4.33 -13.05
N GLN A 272 -13.32 -5.07 -13.09
CA GLN A 272 -13.33 -6.53 -12.91
C GLN A 272 -13.19 -6.87 -11.43
N VAL A 273 -14.23 -7.45 -10.83
CA VAL A 273 -14.24 -7.71 -9.38
C VAL A 273 -13.68 -9.09 -9.07
N ARG A 274 -12.70 -9.14 -8.15
CA ARG A 274 -12.21 -10.35 -7.49
C ARG A 274 -12.61 -10.30 -6.03
N ARG A 275 -13.07 -11.42 -5.47
CA ARG A 275 -13.48 -11.51 -4.07
C ARG A 275 -12.44 -12.26 -3.25
N LEU A 276 -12.10 -11.74 -2.08
CA LEU A 276 -11.34 -12.44 -1.05
C LEU A 276 -12.18 -12.47 0.24
N VAL A 277 -12.60 -13.67 0.62
CA VAL A 277 -13.28 -13.90 1.90
C VAL A 277 -12.23 -14.21 2.95
N VAL A 278 -12.21 -13.38 4.00
CA VAL A 278 -11.37 -13.52 5.18
C VAL A 278 -12.19 -14.29 6.22
N ASP A 279 -11.72 -15.47 6.58
CA ASP A 279 -12.30 -16.36 7.59
C ASP A 279 -11.39 -16.40 8.84
N ASP A 280 -11.77 -17.19 9.84
CA ASP A 280 -10.97 -17.35 11.07
C ASP A 280 -9.56 -17.94 10.81
N ASP A 281 -9.33 -18.60 9.68
CA ASP A 281 -8.00 -19.11 9.31
C ASP A 281 -7.09 -17.99 8.79
N CYS A 282 -7.66 -16.88 8.33
CA CYS A 282 -6.91 -15.67 7.97
C CYS A 282 -6.50 -14.80 9.17
N ALA A 283 -6.78 -15.23 10.41
CA ALA A 283 -6.31 -14.52 11.59
C ALA A 283 -4.78 -14.58 11.75
N ASP A 284 -4.12 -15.55 11.11
CA ASP A 284 -2.67 -15.56 10.98
C ASP A 284 -2.20 -14.64 9.83
N ARG A 285 -1.24 -13.75 10.13
CA ARG A 285 -0.68 -12.81 9.15
C ARG A 285 -0.05 -13.53 7.96
N GLY A 286 0.63 -14.64 8.18
CA GLY A 286 1.30 -15.41 7.12
C GLY A 286 0.29 -16.02 6.15
N GLU A 287 -0.79 -16.58 6.69
CA GLU A 287 -1.88 -17.13 5.87
C GLU A 287 -2.61 -16.03 5.08
N LEU A 288 -2.94 -14.89 5.70
CA LEU A 288 -3.53 -13.76 5.00
C LEU A 288 -2.60 -13.21 3.90
N ALA A 289 -1.31 -13.07 4.18
CA ALA A 289 -0.32 -12.64 3.20
C ALA A 289 -0.22 -13.60 2.02
N ARG A 290 -0.25 -14.92 2.27
CA ARG A 290 -0.25 -15.96 1.23
C ARG A 290 -1.50 -15.88 0.35
N ARG A 291 -2.69 -15.70 0.94
CA ARG A 291 -3.94 -15.54 0.17
C ARG A 291 -3.92 -14.25 -0.66
N LEU A 292 -3.41 -13.15 -0.11
CA LEU A 292 -3.25 -11.88 -0.82
C LEU A 292 -2.22 -11.98 -1.96
N ALA A 293 -1.13 -12.73 -1.81
CA ALA A 293 -0.16 -12.95 -2.87
C ALA A 293 -0.79 -13.62 -4.11
N GLY A 294 -1.79 -14.49 -3.93
CA GLY A 294 -2.60 -15.05 -5.03
C GLY A 294 -3.50 -14.05 -5.75
N THR A 295 -3.61 -12.82 -5.24
CA THR A 295 -4.45 -11.74 -5.79
C THR A 295 -3.67 -10.67 -6.55
N ALA A 296 -2.45 -10.98 -7.01
CA ALA A 296 -1.63 -10.08 -7.80
C ALA A 296 -2.37 -9.49 -9.02
N GLY A 297 -1.97 -8.27 -9.43
CA GLY A 297 -2.52 -7.58 -10.60
C GLY A 297 -3.78 -6.76 -10.34
N VAL A 298 -4.08 -6.41 -9.08
CA VAL A 298 -5.23 -5.58 -8.72
C VAL A 298 -4.87 -4.09 -8.79
N THR A 299 -5.78 -3.30 -9.34
CA THR A 299 -5.73 -1.84 -9.48
C THR A 299 -6.16 -1.14 -8.19
N GLY A 300 -7.03 -1.78 -7.39
CA GLY A 300 -7.51 -1.24 -6.13
C GLY A 300 -8.07 -2.32 -5.21
N ILE A 301 -8.14 -2.01 -3.92
CA ILE A 301 -8.67 -2.88 -2.88
C ILE A 301 -9.75 -2.12 -2.11
N ILE A 302 -10.92 -2.73 -1.94
CA ILE A 302 -11.98 -2.25 -1.05
C ILE A 302 -12.16 -3.28 0.06
N SER A 303 -11.94 -2.83 1.30
CA SER A 303 -12.13 -3.66 2.48
C SER A 303 -13.46 -3.34 3.16
N LEU A 304 -14.32 -4.35 3.26
CA LEU A 304 -15.60 -4.30 3.97
C LEU A 304 -15.49 -4.87 5.40
N LEU A 305 -14.28 -5.25 5.83
CA LEU A 305 -14.05 -5.82 7.16
C LEU A 305 -14.35 -4.83 8.30
N ALA A 306 -14.37 -3.52 8.02
CA ALA A 306 -14.81 -2.53 9.00
C ALA A 306 -16.28 -2.70 9.41
N ALA A 307 -17.11 -3.35 8.59
CA ALA A 307 -18.49 -3.67 8.95
C ALA A 307 -18.61 -4.98 9.77
N ALA A 308 -17.52 -5.75 9.88
CA ALA A 308 -17.44 -6.98 10.65
C ALA A 308 -16.89 -6.72 12.05
N GLU A 309 -17.69 -6.05 12.87
CA GLU A 309 -17.32 -5.69 14.25
C GLU A 309 -17.59 -6.84 15.25
N GLU A 310 -17.99 -8.03 14.79
CA GLU A 310 -18.25 -9.17 15.67
C GLU A 310 -16.94 -9.77 16.23
N PRO A 311 -16.89 -10.07 17.54
CA PRO A 311 -15.72 -10.71 18.15
C PRO A 311 -15.46 -12.11 17.58
N SER A 312 -14.21 -12.42 17.21
CA SER A 312 -13.84 -13.79 16.83
C SER A 312 -13.78 -14.68 18.08
N PRO A 313 -14.38 -15.89 18.08
CA PRO A 313 -14.26 -16.84 19.18
C PRO A 313 -12.82 -17.28 19.47
N ARG A 314 -11.94 -17.18 18.47
CA ARG A 314 -10.53 -17.59 18.52
C ARG A 314 -9.62 -16.45 18.98
N TYR A 315 -10.08 -15.21 18.84
CA TYR A 315 -9.42 -13.98 19.27
C TYR A 315 -10.44 -13.02 19.90
N PRO A 316 -11.05 -13.41 21.04
CA PRO A 316 -11.87 -12.49 21.82
C PRO A 316 -10.93 -11.40 22.33
N ALA A 317 -11.25 -10.14 22.03
CA ALA A 317 -10.44 -8.97 22.39
C ALA A 317 -9.91 -9.00 23.83
#